data_AF-A0A1I1PLQ4-F1
#
_entry.id   AF-A0A1I1PLQ4-F1
#
_cell.length_a   1.000
_cell.length_b   1.000
_cell.length_c   1.000
_cell.angle_alpha   90.00
_cell.angle_beta   90.00
_cell.angle_gamma   90.00
#
_symmetry.space_group_name_H-M   'P 1'
#
loop_
_entity.id
_entity.type
_entity.pdbx_description
1 polymer ?
#
loop_
_entity_poly.entity_id
_entity_poly.type
_entity_poly.pdbx_seq_one_letter_code
_entity_poly.pdbx_strand_id
1 'polypeptide(L)'
;MKGIPRTPLVLGLAGLLPFLWGVLTRYIPALNDLTLQIAGPRFVAPYILLFYGTIILAFMSGVLWGFAARAEGETGGLGYALSVVPAIWAFLFAGTGPVSTAIYLIFGFLGVLGIDWLFWKNGLTPRWWMALRIPLTAVVVACLAVVALD
;
A
#
# COMPACT_ATOMS: atom_id res chain seq x y z
N MET A 1 -7.21 8.15 -25.75
CA MET A 1 -7.29 8.04 -24.28
C MET A 1 -5.95 8.52 -23.72
N LYS A 2 -5.92 9.52 -22.84
CA LYS A 2 -4.65 9.97 -22.23
C LYS A 2 -4.17 8.89 -21.25
N GLY A 3 -2.96 8.37 -21.44
CA GLY A 3 -2.35 7.38 -20.54
C GLY A 3 -2.14 7.93 -19.12
N ILE A 4 -1.61 7.09 -18.22
CA ILE A 4 -1.30 7.50 -16.84
C ILE A 4 -0.38 8.73 -16.88
N PRO A 5 -0.71 9.84 -16.18
CA PRO A 5 0.16 11.01 -16.15
C PRO A 5 1.53 10.65 -15.56
N ARG A 6 2.59 11.24 -16.11
CA ARG A 6 3.98 10.88 -15.76
C ARG A 6 4.27 11.02 -14.26
N THR A 7 3.79 12.08 -13.62
CA THR A 7 4.08 12.35 -12.21
C THR A 7 3.50 11.27 -11.27
N PRO A 8 2.18 10.95 -11.29
CA PRO A 8 1.63 9.81 -10.55
C PRO A 8 2.31 8.48 -10.87
N LEU A 9 2.68 8.24 -12.13
CA LEU A 9 3.35 7.00 -12.53
C LEU A 9 4.73 6.88 -11.87
N VAL A 10 5.58 7.90 -12.01
CA VAL A 10 6.95 7.89 -11.47
C VAL A 10 6.91 7.82 -9.95
N LEU A 11 6.08 8.63 -9.30
CA LEU A 11 5.97 8.62 -7.83
C LEU A 11 5.39 7.30 -7.31
N GLY A 12 4.39 6.74 -8.00
CA GLY A 12 3.82 5.43 -7.65
C GLY A 12 4.85 4.31 -7.75
N LEU A 13 5.64 4.28 -8.82
CA LEU A 13 6.72 3.30 -8.99
C LEU A 13 7.85 3.51 -7.97
N ALA A 14 8.22 4.76 -7.68
CA ALA A 14 9.22 5.07 -6.65
C ALA A 14 8.75 4.61 -5.25
N GLY A 15 7.45 4.65 -5.00
CA GLY A 15 6.85 4.09 -3.78
C GLY A 15 7.04 2.57 -3.63
N LEU A 16 7.41 1.83 -4.68
CA LEU A 16 7.71 0.40 -4.57
C LEU A 16 9.13 0.11 -4.06
N LEU A 17 10.02 1.11 -4.06
CA LEU A 17 11.43 0.92 -3.73
C LEU A 17 11.65 0.30 -2.34
N PRO A 18 10.99 0.73 -1.25
CA PRO A 18 11.20 0.12 0.06
C PRO A 18 10.74 -1.34 0.13
N PHE A 19 9.70 -1.71 -0.63
CA PHE A 19 9.23 -3.10 -0.70
C PHE A 19 10.23 -3.99 -1.41
N LEU A 20 10.69 -3.57 -2.59
CA LEU A 20 11.71 -4.30 -3.35
C LEU A 20 13.01 -4.42 -2.56
N TRP A 21 13.42 -3.35 -1.86
CA TRP A 21 14.58 -3.37 -0.98
C TRP A 21 14.44 -4.38 0.16
N GLY A 22 13.27 -4.44 0.80
CA GLY A 22 12.97 -5.45 1.80
C GLY A 22 13.17 -6.87 1.27
N VAL A 23 12.64 -7.18 0.09
CA VAL A 23 12.86 -8.48 -0.56
C VAL A 23 14.34 -8.75 -0.82
N LEU A 24 15.09 -7.78 -1.34
CA LEU A 24 16.54 -7.94 -1.59
C LEU A 24 17.32 -8.22 -0.30
N THR A 25 17.07 -7.46 0.78
CA THR A 25 17.72 -7.67 2.08
C THR A 25 17.32 -8.98 2.76
N ARG A 26 16.19 -9.60 2.38
CA ARG A 26 15.78 -10.93 2.86
C ARG A 26 16.62 -12.05 2.23
N TYR A 27 16.95 -11.92 0.95
CA TYR A 27 17.58 -13.00 0.16
C TYR A 27 19.07 -12.80 -0.11
N ILE A 28 19.61 -11.59 0.06
CA ILE A 28 21.01 -11.28 -0.19
C ILE A 28 21.67 -10.88 1.14
N PRO A 29 22.40 -11.79 1.82
CA PRO A 29 23.02 -11.51 3.13
C PRO A 29 23.93 -10.28 3.13
N ALA A 30 24.73 -10.11 2.08
CA ALA A 30 25.62 -8.95 1.95
C ALA A 30 24.87 -7.60 1.96
N LEU A 31 23.66 -7.55 1.36
CA LEU A 31 22.82 -6.35 1.42
C LEU A 31 22.17 -6.18 2.79
N ASN A 32 21.80 -7.27 3.45
CA ASN A 32 21.29 -7.23 4.81
C ASN A 32 22.33 -6.62 5.77
N ASP A 33 23.53 -7.20 5.81
CA ASP A 33 24.61 -6.79 6.70
C ASP A 33 25.03 -5.33 6.43
N LEU A 34 25.17 -4.95 5.15
CA LEU A 34 25.46 -3.58 4.77
C LEU A 34 24.37 -2.62 5.26
N THR A 35 23.10 -2.96 5.04
CA THR A 35 21.96 -2.10 5.45
C THR A 35 21.88 -1.97 6.96
N LEU A 36 22.11 -3.07 7.70
CA LEU A 36 22.18 -3.06 9.15
C LEU A 36 23.26 -2.11 9.66
N GLN A 37 24.42 -2.08 9.01
CA GLN A 37 25.53 -1.20 9.38
C GLN A 37 25.27 0.29 9.07
N ILE A 38 24.73 0.60 7.88
CA ILE A 38 24.63 2.00 7.40
C ILE A 38 23.31 2.69 7.72
N ALA A 39 22.21 1.93 7.84
CA ALA A 39 20.85 2.47 8.00
C ALA A 39 20.13 1.89 9.23
N GLY A 40 20.50 0.69 9.66
CA GLY A 40 19.96 0.03 10.84
C GLY A 40 18.80 -0.93 10.56
N PRO A 41 18.32 -1.63 11.61
CA PRO A 41 17.41 -2.77 11.49
C PRO A 41 16.01 -2.42 10.96
N ARG A 42 15.61 -1.14 10.98
CA ARG A 42 14.31 -0.71 10.44
C ARG A 42 14.25 -0.78 8.91
N PHE A 43 15.40 -0.81 8.24
CA PHE A 43 15.50 -0.76 6.78
C PHE A 43 15.79 -2.13 6.13
N VAL A 44 15.75 -3.21 6.90
CA VAL A 44 15.84 -4.59 6.39
C VAL A 44 14.53 -5.36 6.60
N ALA A 45 14.36 -6.47 5.89
CA ALA A 45 13.25 -7.38 6.15
C ALA A 45 13.31 -8.01 7.55
N PRO A 46 12.15 -8.32 8.18
CA PRO A 46 10.80 -8.02 7.69
C PRO A 46 10.35 -6.59 7.97
N TYR A 47 11.08 -5.84 8.82
CA TYR A 47 10.63 -4.54 9.35
C TYR A 47 10.31 -3.50 8.28
N ILE A 48 11.18 -3.31 7.28
CA ILE A 48 10.94 -2.30 6.24
C ILE A 48 9.66 -2.59 5.43
N LEU A 49 9.38 -3.87 5.15
CA LEU A 49 8.19 -4.31 4.43
C LEU A 49 6.92 -4.01 5.22
N LEU A 50 6.91 -4.38 6.50
CA LEU A 50 5.74 -4.25 7.36
C LEU A 50 5.49 -2.80 7.74
N PHE A 51 6.51 -2.10 8.25
CA PHE A 51 6.37 -0.72 8.71
C PHE A 51 5.97 0.22 7.57
N TYR A 52 6.67 0.14 6.42
CA TYR A 52 6.33 0.94 5.27
C TYR A 52 4.97 0.53 4.67
N GLY A 53 4.66 -0.76 4.65
CA GLY A 53 3.34 -1.28 4.27
C GLY A 53 2.20 -0.68 5.08
N THR A 54 2.34 -0.62 6.40
CA THR A 54 1.38 0.04 7.30
C THR A 54 1.23 1.53 6.98
N ILE A 55 2.33 2.25 6.76
CA ILE A 55 2.30 3.68 6.40
C ILE A 55 1.55 3.89 5.08
N ILE A 56 1.86 3.12 4.05
CA ILE A 56 1.23 3.26 2.73
C ILE A 56 -0.26 2.89 2.80
N LEU A 57 -0.63 1.85 3.54
CA LEU A 57 -2.03 1.48 3.71
C LEU A 57 -2.82 2.60 4.39
N ALA A 58 -2.28 3.21 5.45
CA ALA A 58 -2.90 4.34 6.14
C ALA A 58 -2.93 5.61 5.26
N PHE A 59 -1.88 5.86 4.48
CA PHE A 59 -1.84 6.97 3.52
C PHE A 59 -3.00 6.91 2.51
N MET A 60 -3.36 5.71 2.05
CA MET A 60 -4.47 5.53 1.11
C MET A 60 -5.82 6.00 1.68
N SER A 61 -6.01 5.98 3.00
CA SER A 61 -7.21 6.55 3.62
C SER A 61 -7.36 8.04 3.34
N GLY A 62 -6.27 8.81 3.42
CA GLY A 62 -6.30 10.24 3.10
C GLY A 62 -6.62 10.50 1.63
N VAL A 63 -6.10 9.67 0.73
CA VAL A 63 -6.40 9.75 -0.71
C VAL A 63 -7.89 9.48 -0.98
N LEU A 64 -8.44 8.40 -0.42
CA LEU A 64 -9.85 8.04 -0.55
C LEU A 64 -10.76 9.12 0.04
N TRP A 65 -10.39 9.70 1.18
CA TRP A 65 -11.14 10.80 1.78
C TRP A 65 -11.17 12.01 0.83
N GLY A 66 -10.03 12.33 0.19
CA GLY A 66 -9.96 13.39 -0.81
C GLY A 66 -10.86 13.16 -2.03
N PHE A 67 -11.03 11.90 -2.46
CA PHE A 67 -12.02 11.57 -3.49
C PHE A 67 -13.46 11.66 -2.98
N ALA A 68 -13.73 11.17 -1.77
CA ALA A 68 -15.05 11.25 -1.14
C ALA A 68 -15.52 12.70 -0.95
N ALA A 69 -14.60 13.62 -0.66
CA ALA A 69 -14.91 15.05 -0.54
C ALA A 69 -15.40 15.72 -1.83
N ARG A 70 -15.27 15.05 -2.97
CA ARG A 70 -15.78 15.51 -4.27
C ARG A 70 -17.13 14.89 -4.63
N ALA A 71 -17.64 13.97 -3.82
CA ALA A 71 -18.95 13.35 -4.01
C ALA A 71 -20.06 14.24 -3.44
N GLU A 72 -21.19 14.31 -4.14
CA GLU A 72 -22.38 15.07 -3.71
C GLU A 72 -23.45 14.13 -3.12
N GLY A 73 -24.26 14.62 -2.18
CA GLY A 73 -25.40 13.87 -1.60
C GLY A 73 -25.00 12.66 -0.73
N GLU A 74 -25.90 11.67 -0.63
CA GLU A 74 -25.71 10.45 0.21
C GLU A 74 -24.47 9.64 -0.14
N THR A 75 -23.98 9.73 -1.38
CA THR A 75 -22.76 9.04 -1.82
C THR A 75 -21.49 9.53 -1.11
N GLY A 76 -21.50 10.76 -0.58
CA GLY A 76 -20.41 11.31 0.22
C GLY A 76 -20.24 10.60 1.56
N GLY A 77 -21.34 10.29 2.26
CA GLY A 77 -21.30 9.67 3.60
C GLY A 77 -20.65 8.29 3.58
N LEU A 78 -21.08 7.42 2.65
CA LEU A 78 -20.46 6.10 2.47
C LEU A 78 -19.00 6.20 2.01
N GLY A 79 -18.68 7.16 1.12
CA GLY A 79 -17.31 7.40 0.68
C GLY A 79 -16.38 7.73 1.85
N TYR A 80 -16.80 8.61 2.76
CA TYR A 80 -16.02 8.92 3.96
C TYR A 80 -15.86 7.71 4.88
N ALA A 81 -16.95 6.97 5.13
CA ALA A 81 -16.90 5.77 5.96
C ALA A 81 -15.92 4.71 5.40
N LEU A 82 -15.94 4.48 4.09
CA LEU A 82 -15.00 3.56 3.43
C LEU A 82 -13.56 4.08 3.46
N SER A 83 -13.36 5.41 3.38
CA SER A 83 -12.02 6.00 3.36
C SER A 83 -11.22 5.76 4.65
N VAL A 84 -11.87 5.63 5.81
CA VAL A 84 -11.16 5.42 7.08
C VAL A 84 -10.79 3.97 7.35
N VAL A 85 -11.45 3.02 6.68
CA VAL A 85 -11.25 1.58 6.90
C VAL A 85 -9.77 1.16 6.79
N PRO A 86 -8.98 1.59 5.78
CA PRO A 86 -7.58 1.17 5.66
C PRO A 86 -6.69 1.61 6.82
N ALA A 87 -6.85 2.85 7.31
CA ALA A 87 -6.10 3.36 8.45
C ALA A 87 -6.49 2.64 9.76
N ILE A 88 -7.78 2.39 9.98
CA ILE A 88 -8.26 1.62 11.14
C ILE A 88 -7.75 0.18 11.07
N TRP A 89 -7.80 -0.45 9.89
CA TRP A 89 -7.27 -1.77 9.65
C TRP A 89 -5.77 -1.83 9.97
N ALA A 90 -4.99 -0.87 9.45
CA ALA A 90 -3.57 -0.75 9.74
C ALA A 90 -3.31 -0.61 11.25
N PHE A 91 -4.08 0.22 11.95
CA PHE A 91 -3.94 0.44 13.40
C PHE A 91 -4.23 -0.83 14.22
N LEU A 92 -5.28 -1.59 13.87
CA LEU A 92 -5.70 -2.76 14.64
C LEU A 92 -4.82 -3.98 14.39
N PHE A 93 -4.32 -4.16 13.17
CA PHE A 93 -3.70 -5.41 12.75
C PHE A 93 -2.18 -5.34 12.57
N ALA A 94 -1.58 -4.15 12.45
CA ALA A 94 -0.13 -4.01 12.39
C ALA A 94 0.51 -4.26 13.78
N GLY A 95 1.57 -5.06 13.82
CA GLY A 95 2.31 -5.35 15.05
C GLY A 95 1.89 -6.64 15.77
N THR A 96 1.00 -7.44 15.17
CA THR A 96 0.55 -8.75 15.69
C THR A 96 1.57 -9.89 15.47
N GLY A 97 2.83 -9.55 15.16
CA GLY A 97 3.88 -10.47 14.72
C GLY A 97 4.15 -10.38 13.21
N PRO A 98 5.34 -10.77 12.71
CA PRO A 98 5.73 -10.50 11.33
C PRO A 98 4.84 -11.17 10.27
N VAL A 99 4.59 -12.48 10.39
CA VAL A 99 3.77 -13.25 9.45
C VAL A 99 2.32 -12.76 9.46
N SER A 100 1.71 -12.65 10.65
CA SER A 100 0.34 -12.15 10.80
C SER A 100 0.18 -10.74 10.24
N THR A 101 1.11 -9.83 10.54
CA THR A 101 1.10 -8.47 10.00
C THR A 101 1.21 -8.48 8.47
N ALA A 102 2.07 -9.32 7.89
CA ALA A 102 2.18 -9.45 6.43
C ALA A 102 0.86 -9.90 5.79
N ILE A 103 0.21 -10.92 6.36
CA ILE A 103 -1.09 -11.42 5.91
C ILE A 103 -2.15 -10.31 5.99
N TYR A 104 -2.25 -9.62 7.12
CA TYR A 104 -3.21 -8.54 7.29
C TYR A 104 -2.95 -7.36 6.35
N LEU A 105 -1.69 -7.03 6.08
CA LEU A 105 -1.35 -6.00 5.09
C LEU A 105 -1.74 -6.45 3.68
N ILE A 106 -1.54 -7.71 3.30
CA ILE A 106 -2.00 -8.25 2.01
C ILE A 106 -3.51 -8.05 1.87
N PHE A 107 -4.29 -8.49 2.87
CA PHE A 107 -5.75 -8.28 2.85
C PHE A 107 -6.12 -6.79 2.85
N GLY A 108 -5.39 -5.96 3.57
CA GLY A 108 -5.59 -4.50 3.59
C GLY A 108 -5.38 -3.86 2.22
N PHE A 109 -4.31 -4.22 1.51
CA PHE A 109 -4.02 -3.71 0.17
C PHE A 109 -5.02 -4.20 -0.87
N LEU A 110 -5.43 -5.47 -0.81
CA LEU A 110 -6.50 -6.00 -1.67
C LEU A 110 -7.85 -5.35 -1.37
N GLY A 111 -8.16 -5.12 -0.10
CA GLY A 111 -9.36 -4.41 0.34
C GLY A 111 -9.38 -2.96 -0.15
N VAL A 112 -8.28 -2.23 0.00
CA VAL A 112 -8.11 -0.88 -0.58
C VAL A 112 -8.30 -0.89 -2.09
N LEU A 113 -7.78 -1.89 -2.81
CA LEU A 113 -7.96 -1.98 -4.26
C LEU A 113 -9.44 -2.20 -4.63
N GLY A 114 -10.19 -2.93 -3.81
CA GLY A 114 -11.65 -3.07 -3.94
C GLY A 114 -12.39 -1.74 -3.72
N ILE A 115 -11.97 -0.95 -2.73
CA ILE A 115 -12.51 0.40 -2.48
C ILE A 115 -12.14 1.35 -3.63
N ASP A 116 -10.89 1.33 -4.09
CA ASP A 116 -10.41 2.08 -5.25
C ASP A 116 -11.28 1.78 -6.48
N TRP A 117 -11.61 0.51 -6.72
CA TRP A 117 -12.49 0.10 -7.81
C TRP A 117 -13.92 0.63 -7.65
N LEU A 118 -14.47 0.58 -6.43
CA LEU A 118 -15.80 1.14 -6.16
C LEU A 118 -15.83 2.65 -6.44
N PHE A 119 -14.82 3.38 -6.00
CA PHE A 119 -14.71 4.82 -6.24
C PHE A 119 -14.54 5.12 -7.74
N TRP A 120 -13.74 4.32 -8.45
CA TRP A 120 -13.56 4.44 -9.90
C TRP A 120 -14.85 4.15 -10.66
N LYS A 121 -15.57 3.10 -10.29
CA LYS A 121 -16.87 2.73 -10.89
C LYS A 121 -17.92 3.82 -10.70
N ASN A 122 -17.90 4.53 -9.57
CA ASN A 122 -18.78 5.66 -9.29
C ASN A 122 -18.26 7.01 -9.83
N GLY A 123 -17.18 7.02 -10.62
CA GLY A 123 -16.67 8.24 -11.25
C GLY A 123 -15.96 9.21 -10.31
N LEU A 124 -15.60 8.78 -9.09
CA LEU A 124 -14.95 9.63 -8.07
C LEU A 124 -13.42 9.74 -8.28
N THR A 125 -12.84 8.86 -9.09
CA THR A 125 -11.39 8.84 -9.36
C THR A 125 -11.08 9.17 -10.83
N PRO A 126 -9.85 9.59 -11.14
CA PRO A 126 -9.41 9.73 -12.53
C PRO A 126 -9.50 8.41 -13.30
N ARG A 127 -9.80 8.47 -14.61
CA ARG A 127 -9.94 7.27 -15.47
C ARG A 127 -8.74 6.32 -15.44
N TRP A 128 -7.54 6.84 -15.22
CA TRP A 128 -6.28 6.09 -15.18
C TRP A 128 -5.98 5.47 -13.80
N TRP A 129 -6.77 5.75 -12.77
CA TRP A 129 -6.50 5.37 -11.38
C TRP A 129 -6.25 3.87 -11.22
N MET A 130 -7.19 3.04 -11.66
CA MET A 130 -7.07 1.58 -11.55
C MET A 130 -5.91 1.01 -12.37
N ALA A 131 -5.63 1.57 -13.54
CA ALA A 131 -4.49 1.16 -14.36
C ALA A 131 -3.13 1.39 -13.66
N LEU A 132 -3.07 2.36 -12.75
CA LEU A 132 -1.91 2.58 -11.88
C LEU A 132 -1.97 1.68 -10.63
N ARG A 133 -3.11 1.64 -9.94
CA ARG A 133 -3.22 0.95 -8.64
C ARG A 133 -3.03 -0.56 -8.73
N ILE A 134 -3.56 -1.22 -9.76
CA ILE A 134 -3.47 -2.67 -9.93
C ILE A 134 -2.00 -3.17 -9.94
N PRO A 135 -1.11 -2.69 -10.83
CA PRO A 135 0.26 -3.18 -10.86
C PRO A 135 1.04 -2.83 -9.59
N LEU A 136 0.83 -1.65 -9.00
CA LEU A 136 1.49 -1.27 -7.74
C LEU A 136 1.08 -2.21 -6.61
N THR A 137 -0.22 -2.44 -6.43
CA THR A 137 -0.74 -3.35 -5.41
C THR A 137 -0.27 -4.78 -5.63
N ALA A 138 -0.21 -5.26 -6.88
CA ALA A 138 0.31 -6.59 -7.20
C ALA A 138 1.77 -6.77 -6.73
N VAL A 139 2.64 -5.79 -7.01
CA VAL A 139 4.04 -5.83 -6.56
C VAL A 139 4.14 -5.79 -5.04
N VAL A 140 3.37 -4.92 -4.38
CA VAL A 140 3.34 -4.83 -2.92
C VAL A 140 2.91 -6.16 -2.28
N VAL A 141 1.83 -6.76 -2.78
CA VAL A 141 1.33 -8.05 -2.29
C VAL A 141 2.37 -9.16 -2.50
N ALA A 142 3.02 -9.21 -3.66
CA ALA A 142 4.08 -10.17 -3.93
C ALA A 142 5.28 -10.00 -2.96
N CYS A 143 5.66 -8.76 -2.65
CA CYS A 143 6.74 -8.48 -1.69
C CYS A 143 6.34 -8.86 -0.26
N LEU A 144 5.10 -8.61 0.15
CA LEU A 144 4.60 -9.00 1.47
C LEU A 144 4.44 -10.53 1.59
N ALA A 145 4.12 -11.23 0.51
CA ALA A 145 4.01 -12.68 0.49
C ALA A 145 5.31 -13.38 0.87
N VAL A 146 6.47 -12.77 0.59
CA VAL A 146 7.78 -13.26 1.04
C VAL A 146 7.83 -13.43 2.56
N VAL A 147 7.22 -12.51 3.32
CA VAL A 147 7.18 -12.58 4.79
C VAL A 147 6.01 -13.45 5.27
N ALA A 148 4.89 -13.47 4.53
CA ALA A 148 3.71 -14.24 4.91
C ALA A 148 3.88 -15.76 4.73
N LEU A 149 4.82 -16.18 3.88
CA LEU A 149 5.10 -17.58 3.54
C LEU A 149 6.38 -18.13 4.20
N ASP A 150 7.06 -17.32 5.02
CA ASP A 150 8.15 -17.75 5.91
C ASP A 150 7.59 -18.57 7.09
#